data_AF-A0A087XJW2-F1
#
_entry.id   AF-A0A087XJW2-F1
#
_cell.length_a   1.000
_cell.length_b   1.000
_cell.length_c   1.000
_cell.angle_alpha   90.00
_cell.angle_beta   90.00
_cell.angle_gamma   90.00
#
_symmetry.space_group_name_H-M   'P 1'
#
loop_
_entity.id
_entity.type
_entity.pdbx_description
1 polymer ?
#
loop_
_entity_poly.entity_id
_entity_poly.type
_entity_poly.pdbx_seq_one_letter_code
_entity_poly.pdbx_strand_id
1 'polypeptide(L)'
;MGVKRKAAAAILVLLLCLGSLWLQGGLDYHWDSCLKGYNQVNKNQPHQLSNSSEADETQGPPVLALCPGQNFQVSVLVSHLLVARAYTSDVLLQPYLSSWDELVKFMESLGPMVSLISKEIETKTAIIRQLALLSEKGPEGNSENSQTADTGAYHSVRSMIWTELNRGIVDFHHQTDSGCRTLLRLHRALLWLKLFLQKLAETPTAGRLRSPSDLCREAYQNTLSHHHTWFVRRAAELAFIALPERGFFFRLVCVQNQEELSVVLTRVVNAIGEIYDRTQKALEENGMLDLP
;
A
#
# COMPACT_ATOMS: atom_id res chain seq x y z
N MET A 1 -2.74 27.90 -23.02
CA MET A 1 -3.28 28.04 -21.63
C MET A 1 -2.12 28.00 -20.64
N GLY A 2 -1.86 29.11 -19.95
CA GLY A 2 -0.64 29.30 -19.16
C GLY A 2 -0.55 28.45 -17.90
N VAL A 3 0.68 28.08 -17.53
CA VAL A 3 1.07 27.28 -16.35
C VAL A 3 0.37 27.75 -15.06
N LYS A 4 0.14 29.06 -14.92
CA LYS A 4 -0.56 29.68 -13.78
C LYS A 4 -2.03 29.23 -13.62
N ARG A 5 -2.73 28.92 -14.71
CA ARG A 5 -4.13 28.41 -14.67
C ARG A 5 -4.19 26.94 -14.24
N LYS A 6 -3.16 26.14 -14.56
CA LYS A 6 -3.07 24.74 -14.13
C LYS A 6 -2.77 24.62 -12.63
N ALA A 7 -1.90 25.49 -12.11
CA ALA A 7 -1.62 25.57 -10.67
C ALA A 7 -2.85 26.00 -9.86
N ALA A 8 -3.61 27.00 -10.36
CA ALA A 8 -4.84 27.45 -9.70
C ALA A 8 -5.92 26.35 -9.65
N ALA A 9 -6.05 25.55 -10.71
CA ALA A 9 -6.96 24.41 -10.72
C ALA A 9 -6.54 23.31 -9.72
N ALA A 10 -5.23 23.04 -9.59
CA ALA A 10 -4.71 22.08 -8.62
C ALA A 10 -4.92 22.54 -7.16
N ILE A 11 -4.76 23.83 -6.88
CA ILE A 11 -5.04 24.42 -5.56
C ILE A 11 -6.54 24.34 -5.22
N LEU A 12 -7.42 24.58 -6.19
CA LEU A 12 -8.86 24.44 -6.00
C LEU A 12 -9.26 22.98 -5.71
N VAL A 13 -8.61 22.01 -6.36
CA VAL A 13 -8.80 20.56 -6.10
C VAL A 13 -8.32 20.19 -4.70
N LEU A 14 -7.15 20.70 -4.27
CA LEU A 14 -6.64 20.53 -2.91
C LEU A 14 -7.64 21.05 -1.87
N LEU A 15 -8.20 22.25 -2.07
CA LEU A 15 -9.17 22.85 -1.16
C LEU A 15 -10.50 22.09 -1.11
N LEU A 16 -10.96 21.55 -2.24
CA LEU A 16 -12.17 20.72 -2.31
C LEU A 16 -11.98 19.33 -1.69
N CYS A 17 -10.80 18.71 -1.87
CA CYS A 17 -10.44 17.47 -1.20
C CYS A 17 -10.38 17.66 0.33
N LEU A 18 -9.74 18.74 0.80
CA LEU A 18 -9.71 19.10 2.22
C LEU A 18 -11.12 19.30 2.79
N GLY A 19 -12.05 19.90 2.03
CA GLY A 19 -13.45 20.03 2.42
C GLY A 19 -14.24 18.71 2.44
N SER A 20 -13.87 17.72 1.61
CA SER A 20 -14.51 16.40 1.63
C SER A 20 -14.00 15.48 2.74
N LEU A 21 -12.75 15.66 3.18
CA LEU A 21 -12.19 15.00 4.37
C LEU A 21 -12.83 15.51 5.68
N TRP A 22 -13.39 16.73 5.69
CA TRP A 22 -14.17 17.25 6.81
C TRP A 22 -15.51 16.51 7.03
N LEU A 23 -16.06 15.85 6.00
CA LEU A 23 -17.37 15.19 6.07
C LEU A 23 -17.30 13.69 6.39
N GLN A 24 -16.10 13.11 6.50
CA GLN A 24 -15.89 11.67 6.73
C GLN A 24 -15.23 11.32 8.08
N GLY A 25 -15.25 12.26 9.04
CA GLY A 25 -15.16 11.95 10.48
C GLY A 25 -13.79 11.51 11.02
N GLY A 26 -12.68 12.06 10.51
CA GLY A 26 -11.34 11.54 10.82
C GLY A 26 -10.43 12.36 11.74
N LEU A 27 -10.89 13.41 12.46
CA LEU A 27 -9.93 14.31 13.11
C LEU A 27 -10.29 14.93 14.48
N ASP A 28 -11.03 14.23 15.35
CA ASP A 28 -11.26 14.76 16.70
C ASP A 28 -10.08 14.57 17.69
N TYR A 29 -9.01 13.85 17.32
CA TYR A 29 -7.91 13.55 18.28
C TYR A 29 -6.51 14.08 17.91
N HIS A 30 -6.36 14.86 16.84
CA HIS A 30 -5.03 15.20 16.32
C HIS A 30 -4.34 16.41 16.97
N TRP A 31 -4.92 17.04 18.00
CA TRP A 31 -4.29 18.22 18.62
C TRP A 31 -3.42 17.91 19.84
N ASP A 32 -3.66 16.83 20.59
CA ASP A 32 -2.90 16.57 21.84
C ASP A 32 -1.63 15.74 21.68
N SER A 33 -1.47 15.00 20.57
CA SER A 33 -0.28 14.14 20.35
C SER A 33 0.88 14.83 19.62
N CYS A 34 0.63 15.96 18.95
CA CYS A 34 1.65 16.69 18.20
C CYS A 34 2.68 17.46 19.05
N LEU A 35 2.48 17.56 20.37
CA LEU A 35 3.34 18.37 21.25
C LEU A 35 4.39 17.56 22.04
N LYS A 36 4.41 16.22 21.95
CA LYS A 36 5.31 15.38 22.79
C LYS A 36 6.39 14.56 22.05
N GLY A 37 6.40 14.53 20.72
CA GLY A 37 7.35 13.68 19.96
C GLY A 37 8.68 14.32 19.56
N TYR A 38 8.85 15.64 19.70
CA TYR A 38 10.01 16.36 19.13
C TYR A 38 11.33 16.19 19.92
N ASN A 39 11.34 15.41 21.01
CA ASN A 39 12.51 15.23 21.88
C ASN A 39 12.99 13.77 21.94
N GLN A 40 13.33 13.16 20.81
CA GLN A 40 14.33 12.08 20.80
C GLN A 40 14.86 11.79 19.38
N VAL A 41 15.82 12.62 18.96
CA VAL A 41 16.74 12.34 17.86
C VAL A 41 18.10 11.98 18.46
N ASN A 42 18.77 11.02 17.82
CA ASN A 42 20.16 10.59 17.97
C ASN A 42 20.49 9.56 19.07
N LYS A 43 20.62 8.30 18.66
CA LYS A 43 21.90 7.66 18.28
C LYS A 43 21.66 6.17 18.05
N ASN A 44 22.08 5.64 16.91
CA ASN A 44 22.94 4.45 16.78
C ASN A 44 22.96 3.92 15.34
N GLN A 45 24.16 4.02 14.76
CA GLN A 45 24.65 3.42 13.53
C GLN A 45 24.77 1.90 13.70
N PRO A 46 24.68 1.10 12.62
CA PRO A 46 25.44 -0.14 12.58
C PRO A 46 26.43 -0.18 11.43
N HIS A 47 27.56 -0.82 11.74
CA HIS A 47 28.74 -1.00 10.93
C HIS A 47 28.51 -1.93 9.73
N GLN A 48 29.21 -1.63 8.64
CA GLN A 48 29.45 -2.52 7.52
C GLN A 48 30.22 -3.77 7.95
N LEU A 49 29.84 -4.92 7.39
CA LEU A 49 30.74 -6.07 7.20
C LEU A 49 30.33 -6.76 5.89
N SER A 50 31.20 -6.64 4.89
CA SER A 50 31.20 -7.47 3.69
C SER A 50 31.90 -8.79 3.98
N ASN A 51 31.39 -9.91 3.46
CA ASN A 51 32.22 -10.89 2.76
C ASN A 51 31.41 -11.95 1.99
N SER A 52 31.69 -11.97 0.68
CA SER A 52 31.90 -13.09 -0.27
C SER A 52 31.13 -14.41 -0.13
N SER A 53 30.23 -14.61 -1.10
CA SER A 53 30.12 -15.72 -2.08
C SER A 53 30.24 -17.18 -1.63
N GLU A 54 29.15 -17.91 -1.82
CA GLU A 54 29.14 -19.28 -2.33
C GLU A 54 28.06 -19.40 -3.41
N ALA A 55 28.41 -20.10 -4.49
CA ALA A 55 27.56 -20.35 -5.65
C ALA A 55 26.65 -21.54 -5.36
N ASP A 56 25.35 -21.39 -5.64
CA ASP A 56 24.47 -22.52 -5.89
C ASP A 56 23.48 -22.15 -7.00
N GLU A 57 23.60 -22.85 -8.12
CA GLU A 57 22.72 -22.75 -9.27
C GLU A 57 21.44 -23.55 -9.00
N THR A 58 20.46 -22.89 -8.41
CA THR A 58 19.06 -23.25 -8.58
C THR A 58 18.37 -22.10 -9.31
N GLN A 59 17.82 -22.37 -10.50
CA GLN A 59 17.09 -21.38 -11.29
C GLN A 59 15.81 -20.94 -10.57
N GLY A 60 15.95 -20.04 -9.60
CA GLY A 60 14.90 -19.16 -9.14
C GLY A 60 14.72 -17.99 -10.12
N PRO A 61 13.57 -17.30 -10.07
CA PRO A 61 13.36 -16.11 -10.89
C PRO A 61 14.47 -15.08 -10.61
N PRO A 62 15.03 -14.43 -11.65
CA PRO A 62 16.22 -13.58 -11.54
C PRO A 62 16.04 -12.57 -10.40
N VAL A 63 16.99 -12.52 -9.46
CA VAL A 63 16.92 -11.64 -8.29
C VAL A 63 16.83 -10.18 -8.77
N LEU A 64 15.77 -9.48 -8.37
CA LEU A 64 15.63 -8.06 -8.69
C LEU A 64 16.72 -7.28 -7.93
N ALA A 65 17.58 -6.58 -8.66
CA ALA A 65 18.62 -5.75 -8.06
C ALA A 65 18.03 -4.49 -7.41
N LEU A 66 18.79 -3.89 -6.49
CA LEU A 66 18.51 -2.53 -6.02
C LEU A 66 18.74 -1.53 -7.17
N CYS A 67 17.97 -0.44 -7.16
CA CYS A 67 18.06 0.66 -8.11
C CYS A 67 18.73 1.86 -7.44
N PRO A 68 20.05 2.07 -7.62
CA PRO A 68 20.80 3.06 -6.87
C PRO A 68 20.26 4.49 -7.07
N GLY A 69 20.18 5.26 -5.98
CA GLY A 69 19.74 6.66 -6.02
C GLY A 69 18.22 6.86 -6.12
N GLN A 70 17.42 5.79 -6.17
CA GLN A 70 15.96 5.87 -6.06
C GLN A 70 15.51 5.68 -4.61
N ASN A 71 14.50 6.44 -4.18
CA ASN A 71 13.85 6.20 -2.89
C ASN A 71 13.03 4.91 -2.91
N PHE A 72 12.26 4.72 -3.97
CA PHE A 72 11.53 3.47 -4.22
C PHE A 72 12.46 2.37 -4.74
N GLN A 73 12.28 1.16 -4.22
CA GLN A 73 13.02 -0.05 -4.54
C GLN A 73 12.06 -1.20 -4.84
N VAL A 74 11.91 -1.54 -6.12
CA VAL A 74 11.02 -2.64 -6.56
C VAL A 74 11.43 -4.00 -5.98
N SER A 75 12.73 -4.22 -5.74
CA SER A 75 13.25 -5.43 -5.11
C SER A 75 12.83 -5.55 -3.64
N VAL A 76 12.82 -4.43 -2.90
CA VAL A 76 12.33 -4.37 -1.52
C VAL A 76 10.83 -4.60 -1.47
N LEU A 77 10.07 -3.98 -2.38
CA LEU A 77 8.63 -4.19 -2.50
C LEU A 77 8.33 -5.68 -2.71
N VAL A 78 8.98 -6.29 -3.72
CA VAL A 78 8.79 -7.72 -4.00
C VAL A 78 9.20 -8.57 -2.80
N SER A 79 10.32 -8.28 -2.14
CA SER A 79 10.74 -9.00 -0.94
C SER A 79 9.65 -9.00 0.14
N HIS A 80 9.11 -7.82 0.49
CA HIS A 80 8.03 -7.71 1.47
C HIS A 80 6.77 -8.46 1.05
N LEU A 81 6.36 -8.37 -0.23
CA LEU A 81 5.22 -9.12 -0.75
C LEU A 81 5.48 -10.64 -0.67
N LEU A 82 6.68 -11.11 -1.00
CA LEU A 82 7.02 -12.53 -0.91
C LEU A 82 6.99 -13.04 0.54
N VAL A 83 7.55 -12.28 1.49
CA VAL A 83 7.54 -12.62 2.93
C VAL A 83 6.13 -12.55 3.50
N ALA A 84 5.29 -11.59 3.07
CA ALA A 84 3.90 -11.50 3.51
C ALA A 84 3.09 -12.78 3.21
N ARG A 85 3.52 -13.56 2.22
CA ARG A 85 2.89 -14.82 1.78
C ARG A 85 3.39 -16.05 2.51
N ALA A 86 4.14 -15.91 3.62
CA ALA A 86 4.82 -17.01 4.31
C ALA A 86 3.94 -18.26 4.57
N TYR A 87 2.63 -18.08 4.80
CA TYR A 87 1.67 -19.17 4.96
C TYR A 87 0.76 -19.32 3.74
N THR A 88 0.56 -20.55 3.25
CA THR A 88 -0.18 -20.83 2.00
C THR A 88 -1.63 -20.32 1.97
N SER A 89 -2.25 -20.09 3.14
CA SER A 89 -3.65 -19.68 3.25
C SER A 89 -3.89 -18.35 3.97
N ASP A 90 -2.83 -17.64 4.33
CA ASP A 90 -2.94 -16.39 5.10
C ASP A 90 -1.88 -15.37 4.64
N VAL A 91 -1.98 -14.16 5.18
CA VAL A 91 -1.08 -13.04 4.89
C VAL A 91 -0.55 -12.46 6.20
N LEU A 92 0.77 -12.44 6.36
CA LEU A 92 1.43 -11.79 7.49
C LEU A 92 1.25 -10.27 7.42
N LEU A 93 0.80 -9.66 8.51
CA LEU A 93 0.49 -8.23 8.54
C LEU A 93 1.74 -7.35 8.50
N GLN A 94 2.78 -7.66 9.28
CA GLN A 94 3.97 -6.80 9.32
C GLN A 94 4.63 -6.63 7.94
N PRO A 95 4.94 -7.71 7.19
CA PRO A 95 5.53 -7.57 5.85
C PRO A 95 4.52 -6.97 4.85
N TYR A 96 3.23 -7.26 4.99
CA TYR A 96 2.19 -6.62 4.17
C TYR A 96 2.19 -5.10 4.35
N LEU A 97 2.25 -4.60 5.59
CA LEU A 97 2.31 -3.16 5.87
C LEU A 97 3.64 -2.55 5.41
N SER A 98 4.76 -3.28 5.53
CA SER A 98 6.04 -2.84 4.94
C SER A 98 6.01 -2.75 3.41
N SER A 99 5.24 -3.61 2.74
CA SER A 99 5.02 -3.48 1.29
C SER A 99 4.29 -2.18 0.96
N TRP A 100 3.33 -1.76 1.80
CA TRP A 100 2.67 -0.46 1.65
C TRP A 100 3.59 0.72 1.88
N ASP A 101 4.53 0.65 2.83
CA ASP A 101 5.53 1.72 3.00
C ASP A 101 6.37 1.89 1.73
N GLU A 102 6.73 0.78 1.07
CA GLU A 102 7.46 0.83 -0.19
C GLU A 102 6.58 1.37 -1.33
N LEU A 103 5.29 1.02 -1.36
CA LEU A 103 4.32 1.60 -2.30
C LEU A 103 4.09 3.10 -2.09
N VAL A 104 4.18 3.58 -0.84
CA VAL A 104 4.13 5.02 -0.55
C VAL A 104 5.31 5.72 -1.22
N LYS A 105 6.53 5.18 -1.12
CA LYS A 105 7.71 5.74 -1.82
C LYS A 105 7.54 5.74 -3.34
N PHE A 106 6.93 4.68 -3.89
CA PHE A 106 6.57 4.63 -5.31
C PHE A 106 5.63 5.79 -5.68
N MET A 107 4.56 5.98 -4.91
CA MET A 107 3.61 7.06 -5.14
C MET A 107 4.31 8.41 -5.06
N GLU A 108 5.05 8.70 -3.99
CA GLU A 108 5.77 9.97 -3.83
C GLU A 108 6.74 10.27 -4.98
N SER A 109 7.34 9.24 -5.58
CA SER A 109 8.21 9.38 -6.75
C SER A 109 7.46 9.88 -7.99
N LEU A 110 6.14 9.68 -8.09
CA LEU A 110 5.30 10.19 -9.18
C LEU A 110 5.08 11.72 -9.09
N GLY A 111 5.44 12.34 -7.97
CA GLY A 111 5.42 13.79 -7.78
C GLY A 111 4.38 14.27 -6.75
N PRO A 112 4.36 15.58 -6.44
CA PRO A 112 3.66 16.13 -5.28
C PRO A 112 2.13 15.99 -5.32
N MET A 113 1.54 15.78 -6.50
CA MET A 113 0.09 15.64 -6.67
C MET A 113 -0.49 14.39 -6.00
N VAL A 114 0.34 13.38 -5.72
CA VAL A 114 -0.09 12.14 -5.06
C VAL A 114 0.14 12.14 -3.54
N SER A 115 0.75 13.20 -2.99
CA SER A 115 1.12 13.29 -1.56
C SER A 115 -0.07 13.09 -0.62
N LEU A 116 -1.26 13.55 -1.00
CA LEU A 116 -2.48 13.30 -0.24
C LEU A 116 -2.86 11.82 -0.19
N ILE A 117 -2.68 11.11 -1.31
CA ILE A 117 -2.97 9.68 -1.42
C ILE A 117 -1.95 8.90 -0.58
N SER A 118 -0.66 9.26 -0.68
CA SER A 118 0.41 8.70 0.16
C SER A 118 0.09 8.85 1.64
N LYS A 119 -0.26 10.06 2.09
CA LYS A 119 -0.61 10.34 3.50
C LYS A 119 -1.81 9.55 3.98
N GLU A 120 -2.81 9.33 3.12
CA GLU A 120 -3.98 8.52 3.45
C GLU A 120 -3.61 7.04 3.68
N ILE A 121 -2.72 6.49 2.84
CA ILE A 121 -2.20 5.12 2.99
C ILE A 121 -1.37 5.01 4.28
N GLU A 122 -0.47 5.96 4.54
CA GLU A 122 0.33 6.01 5.77
C GLU A 122 -0.55 6.04 7.02
N THR A 123 -1.60 6.86 7.01
CA THR A 123 -2.55 6.95 8.13
C THR A 123 -3.22 5.60 8.38
N LYS A 124 -3.68 4.90 7.33
CA LYS A 124 -4.35 3.59 7.44
C LYS A 124 -3.40 2.49 7.90
N THR A 125 -2.17 2.46 7.39
CA THR A 125 -1.17 1.48 7.85
C THR A 125 -0.75 1.74 9.31
N ALA A 126 -0.66 3.00 9.74
CA ALA A 126 -0.39 3.38 11.12
C ALA A 126 -1.49 2.91 12.09
N ILE A 127 -2.77 2.99 11.69
CA ILE A 127 -3.89 2.47 12.50
C ILE A 127 -3.69 0.98 12.82
N ILE A 128 -3.43 0.15 11.80
CA ILE A 128 -3.23 -1.30 12.01
C ILE A 128 -2.02 -1.56 12.90
N ARG A 129 -0.92 -0.82 12.73
CA ARG A 129 0.27 -0.93 13.60
C ARG A 129 -0.03 -0.54 15.05
N GLN A 130 -0.78 0.53 15.25
CA GLN A 130 -1.15 0.99 16.59
C GLN A 130 -2.05 -0.04 17.29
N LEU A 131 -3.03 -0.59 16.57
CA LEU A 131 -3.89 -1.66 17.09
C LEU A 131 -3.10 -2.92 17.47
N ALA A 132 -2.09 -3.30 16.66
CA ALA A 132 -1.18 -4.39 16.98
C ALA A 132 -0.44 -4.14 18.32
N LEU A 133 0.16 -2.96 18.47
CA LEU A 133 0.89 -2.57 19.70
C LEU A 133 -0.01 -2.50 20.93
N LEU A 134 -1.26 -2.02 20.78
CA LEU A 134 -2.22 -1.97 21.87
C LEU A 134 -2.66 -3.37 22.29
N SER A 135 -2.76 -4.31 21.34
CA SER A 135 -3.14 -5.68 21.63
C SER A 135 -2.06 -6.46 22.40
N GLU A 136 -0.79 -6.08 22.27
CA GLU A 136 0.33 -6.67 23.04
C GLU A 136 0.39 -6.14 24.49
N LYS A 137 -0.15 -4.95 24.76
CA LYS A 137 -0.11 -4.28 26.07
C LYS A 137 -1.33 -4.55 26.96
N GLY A 138 -2.29 -5.38 26.50
CA GLY A 138 -3.51 -5.68 27.24
C GLY A 138 -3.25 -6.43 28.57
N PRO A 139 -4.23 -6.47 29.49
CA PRO A 139 -4.10 -7.10 30.81
C PRO A 139 -3.82 -8.62 30.78
N GLU A 140 -3.90 -9.26 29.61
CA GLU A 140 -3.54 -10.67 29.40
C GLU A 140 -2.05 -10.88 29.04
N GLY A 141 -1.25 -9.81 28.97
CA GLY A 141 0.19 -9.86 28.69
C GLY A 141 1.08 -10.48 29.78
N ASN A 142 0.48 -11.06 30.83
CA ASN A 142 1.18 -11.72 31.95
C ASN A 142 1.12 -13.26 31.89
N SER A 143 0.89 -13.87 30.73
CA SER A 143 1.17 -15.31 30.56
C SER A 143 2.63 -15.51 30.13
N GLU A 144 3.53 -15.60 31.10
CA GLU A 144 4.97 -15.89 30.91
C GLU A 144 5.28 -17.30 30.32
N ASN A 145 4.29 -18.03 29.80
CA ASN A 145 4.45 -19.40 29.29
C ASN A 145 3.89 -19.61 27.87
N SER A 146 4.19 -18.73 26.93
CA SER A 146 3.95 -19.01 25.50
C SER A 146 5.12 -18.54 24.65
N GLN A 147 6.17 -19.36 24.64
CA GLN A 147 7.17 -19.38 23.59
C GLN A 147 6.54 -19.87 22.28
N THR A 148 5.66 -19.07 21.68
CA THR A 148 5.30 -19.18 20.26
C THR A 148 5.31 -17.77 19.70
N ALA A 149 6.42 -17.40 19.05
CA ALA A 149 6.60 -16.12 18.38
C ALA A 149 5.63 -15.88 17.19
N ASP A 150 4.68 -16.79 16.96
CA ASP A 150 3.81 -16.88 15.77
C ASP A 150 2.32 -16.58 16.03
N THR A 151 1.91 -16.17 17.24
CA THR A 151 0.47 -16.08 17.59
C THR A 151 0.06 -14.75 18.21
N GLY A 152 0.61 -13.65 17.71
CA GLY A 152 0.11 -12.30 18.06
C GLY A 152 -1.27 -12.03 17.45
N ALA A 153 -2.11 -11.28 18.16
CA ALA A 153 -3.44 -10.88 17.68
C ALA A 153 -3.42 -10.26 16.26
N TYR A 154 -2.38 -9.50 15.93
CA TYR A 154 -2.17 -8.86 14.63
C TYR A 154 -0.97 -9.45 13.88
N HIS A 155 -0.71 -10.75 14.07
CA HIS A 155 0.36 -11.45 13.33
C HIS A 155 -0.01 -11.61 11.85
N SER A 156 -1.26 -12.02 11.57
CA SER A 156 -1.78 -12.24 10.23
C SER A 156 -3.15 -11.60 10.01
N VAL A 157 -3.61 -11.57 8.75
CA VAL A 157 -4.95 -11.09 8.41
C VAL A 157 -6.02 -11.89 9.15
N ARG A 158 -5.93 -13.23 9.17
CA ARG A 158 -6.93 -14.05 9.88
C ARG A 158 -6.85 -13.92 11.40
N SER A 159 -5.65 -13.81 11.98
CA SER A 159 -5.53 -13.60 13.43
C SER A 159 -6.16 -12.28 13.86
N MET A 160 -5.99 -11.23 13.03
CA MET A 160 -6.61 -9.93 13.26
C MET A 160 -8.13 -10.01 13.16
N ILE A 161 -8.65 -10.62 12.09
CA ILE A 161 -10.11 -10.82 11.91
C ILE A 161 -10.71 -11.53 13.12
N TRP A 162 -10.11 -12.67 13.52
CA TRP A 162 -10.57 -13.45 14.66
C TRP A 162 -10.54 -12.63 15.96
N THR A 163 -9.46 -11.89 16.20
CA THR A 163 -9.31 -11.09 17.42
C THR A 163 -10.34 -9.97 17.49
N GLU A 164 -10.53 -9.22 16.41
CA GLU A 164 -11.45 -8.08 16.40
C GLU A 164 -12.92 -8.51 16.47
N LEU A 165 -13.28 -9.63 15.85
CA LEU A 165 -14.60 -10.24 15.99
C LEU A 165 -14.87 -10.65 17.44
N ASN A 166 -13.94 -11.36 18.07
CA ASN A 166 -14.10 -11.83 19.45
C ASN A 166 -14.19 -10.69 20.47
N ARG A 167 -13.54 -9.55 20.17
CA ARG A 167 -13.60 -8.34 21.00
C ARG A 167 -14.81 -7.45 20.68
N GLY A 168 -15.59 -7.77 19.65
CA GLY A 168 -16.75 -6.98 19.23
C GLY A 168 -16.40 -5.59 18.72
N ILE A 169 -15.21 -5.39 18.14
CA ILE A 169 -14.73 -4.08 17.63
C ILE A 169 -15.16 -3.88 16.15
N VAL A 170 -15.42 -4.96 15.43
CA VAL A 170 -15.95 -4.91 14.07
C VAL A 170 -17.45 -4.67 14.12
N ASP A 171 -17.92 -3.62 13.45
CA ASP A 171 -19.34 -3.33 13.27
C ASP A 171 -19.66 -3.37 11.76
N PHE A 172 -20.73 -4.08 11.41
CA PHE A 172 -21.17 -4.29 10.02
C PHE A 172 -22.19 -3.23 9.55
N HIS A 173 -22.64 -2.35 10.44
CA HIS A 173 -23.66 -1.34 10.21
C HIS A 173 -23.14 0.09 10.43
N HIS A 174 -22.19 0.26 11.37
CA HIS A 174 -21.61 1.54 11.72
C HIS A 174 -20.11 1.59 11.45
N GLN A 175 -19.59 2.78 11.16
CA GLN A 175 -18.16 2.95 10.95
C GLN A 175 -17.40 2.80 12.27
N THR A 176 -16.40 1.92 12.28
CA THR A 176 -15.46 1.77 13.39
C THR A 176 -14.02 2.01 12.92
N ASP A 177 -13.13 2.25 13.88
CA ASP A 177 -11.68 2.34 13.64
C ASP A 177 -11.00 0.96 13.72
N SER A 178 -11.73 -0.09 13.34
CA SER A 178 -11.21 -1.46 13.31
C SER A 178 -10.13 -1.66 12.24
N GLY A 179 -9.20 -2.57 12.54
CA GLY A 179 -8.18 -3.06 11.64
C GLY A 179 -8.80 -3.74 10.42
N CYS A 180 -9.87 -4.51 10.56
CA CYS A 180 -10.60 -5.16 9.46
C CYS A 180 -11.17 -4.13 8.47
N ARG A 181 -11.85 -3.10 9.00
CA ARG A 181 -12.31 -1.97 8.19
C ARG A 181 -11.14 -1.33 7.46
N THR A 182 -10.07 -0.99 8.17
CA THR A 182 -8.90 -0.32 7.61
C THR A 182 -8.21 -1.16 6.54
N LEU A 183 -8.05 -2.47 6.78
CA LEU A 183 -7.50 -3.45 5.85
C LEU A 183 -8.34 -3.51 4.57
N LEU A 184 -9.67 -3.51 4.66
CA LEU A 184 -10.55 -3.52 3.49
C LEU A 184 -10.29 -2.33 2.55
N ARG A 185 -9.99 -1.14 3.10
CA ARG A 185 -9.70 0.06 2.27
C ARG A 185 -8.37 -0.09 1.55
N LEU A 186 -7.35 -0.59 2.26
CA LEU A 186 -6.06 -0.92 1.65
C LEU A 186 -6.22 -2.01 0.58
N HIS A 187 -6.98 -3.06 0.86
CA HIS A 187 -7.27 -4.18 -0.05
C HIS A 187 -7.91 -3.71 -1.37
N ARG A 188 -8.91 -2.82 -1.30
CA ARG A 188 -9.52 -2.20 -2.49
C ARG A 188 -8.52 -1.35 -3.29
N ALA A 189 -7.64 -0.61 -2.61
CA ALA A 189 -6.58 0.16 -3.26
C ALA A 189 -5.51 -0.73 -3.91
N LEU A 190 -5.22 -1.89 -3.30
CA LEU A 190 -4.29 -2.87 -3.84
C LEU A 190 -4.76 -3.44 -5.17
N LEU A 191 -6.06 -3.69 -5.32
CA LEU A 191 -6.64 -4.15 -6.59
C LEU A 191 -6.43 -3.13 -7.71
N TRP A 192 -6.70 -1.85 -7.42
CA TRP A 192 -6.46 -0.77 -8.37
C TRP A 192 -5.00 -0.75 -8.84
N LEU A 193 -4.06 -0.80 -7.89
CA LEU A 193 -2.64 -0.81 -8.19
C LEU A 193 -2.25 -2.04 -9.02
N LYS A 194 -2.71 -3.23 -8.64
CA LYS A 194 -2.49 -4.48 -9.39
C LYS A 194 -2.91 -4.32 -10.85
N LEU A 195 -4.13 -3.84 -11.10
CA LEU A 195 -4.65 -3.65 -12.46
C LEU A 195 -3.88 -2.58 -13.24
N PHE A 196 -3.49 -1.48 -12.59
CA PHE A 196 -2.67 -0.46 -13.23
C PHE A 196 -1.30 -1.03 -13.67
N LEU A 197 -0.59 -1.71 -12.76
CA LEU A 197 0.71 -2.30 -13.05
C LEU A 197 0.62 -3.41 -14.10
N GLN A 198 -0.44 -4.22 -14.06
CA GLN A 198 -0.70 -5.26 -15.06
C GLN A 198 -0.85 -4.64 -16.46
N LYS A 199 -1.70 -3.62 -16.59
CA LYS A 199 -1.88 -2.89 -17.86
C LYS A 199 -0.62 -2.18 -18.31
N LEU A 200 0.19 -1.68 -17.37
CA LEU A 200 1.46 -1.01 -17.68
C LEU A 200 2.52 -2.01 -18.20
N ALA A 201 2.46 -3.26 -17.74
CA ALA A 201 3.32 -4.35 -18.19
C ALA A 201 2.99 -4.83 -19.61
N GLU A 202 1.72 -4.75 -20.03
CA GLU A 202 1.26 -5.25 -21.34
C GLU A 202 2.09 -4.70 -22.51
N THR A 203 2.61 -5.63 -23.32
CA THR A 203 3.28 -5.34 -24.59
C THR A 203 2.31 -5.66 -25.74
N PRO A 204 1.69 -4.66 -26.38
CA PRO A 204 0.70 -4.90 -27.42
C PRO A 204 1.33 -5.56 -28.65
N THR A 205 0.67 -6.59 -29.18
CA THR A 205 1.10 -7.32 -30.39
C THR A 205 1.06 -6.44 -31.65
N ALA A 206 0.20 -5.42 -31.67
CA ALA A 206 0.12 -4.40 -32.70
C ALA A 206 -0.32 -3.05 -32.10
N GLY A 207 0.25 -1.95 -32.59
CA GLY A 207 -0.10 -0.59 -32.15
C GLY A 207 0.87 0.03 -31.15
N ARG A 208 0.58 1.27 -30.74
CA ARG A 208 1.41 2.05 -29.81
C ARG A 208 1.06 1.74 -28.36
N LEU A 209 2.07 1.74 -27.49
CA LEU A 209 1.87 1.69 -26.04
C LEU A 209 0.96 2.83 -25.56
N ARG A 210 -0.11 2.49 -24.82
CA ARG A 210 -1.07 3.45 -24.24
C ARG A 210 -0.44 4.27 -23.12
N SER A 211 -0.87 5.52 -22.90
CA SER A 211 -0.25 6.37 -21.87
C SER A 211 -0.47 5.82 -20.44
N PRO A 212 0.49 5.96 -19.50
CA PRO A 212 0.26 5.57 -18.10
C PRO A 212 -0.95 6.26 -17.46
N SER A 213 -1.24 7.51 -17.86
CA SER A 213 -2.43 8.25 -17.42
C SER A 213 -3.73 7.54 -17.76
N ASP A 214 -3.87 7.08 -19.01
CA ASP A 214 -5.08 6.39 -19.46
C ASP A 214 -5.23 5.02 -18.81
N LEU A 215 -4.14 4.28 -18.67
CA LEU A 215 -4.14 2.97 -18.01
C LEU A 215 -4.51 3.09 -16.52
N CYS A 216 -4.00 4.11 -15.85
CA CYS A 216 -4.29 4.39 -14.44
C CYS A 216 -5.75 4.82 -14.23
N ARG A 217 -6.27 5.68 -15.12
CA ARG A 217 -7.68 6.10 -15.11
C ARG A 217 -8.61 4.90 -15.34
N GLU A 218 -8.29 4.04 -16.30
CA GLU A 218 -9.08 2.85 -16.59
C GLU A 218 -9.07 1.87 -15.42
N ALA A 219 -7.89 1.60 -14.84
CA ALA A 219 -7.79 0.76 -13.64
C ALA A 219 -8.64 1.32 -12.49
N TYR A 220 -8.62 2.63 -12.28
CA TYR A 220 -9.42 3.30 -11.24
C TYR A 220 -10.91 3.16 -11.48
N GLN A 221 -11.37 3.39 -12.72
CA GLN A 221 -12.77 3.26 -13.10
C GLN A 221 -13.30 1.85 -12.85
N ASN A 222 -12.48 0.82 -13.10
CA ASN A 222 -12.86 -0.58 -12.90
C ASN A 222 -12.79 -1.07 -11.44
N THR A 223 -12.31 -0.24 -10.49
CA THR A 223 -12.03 -0.67 -9.12
C THR A 223 -12.48 0.36 -8.09
N LEU A 224 -11.57 1.22 -7.62
CA LEU A 224 -11.77 2.19 -6.55
C LEU A 224 -12.91 3.18 -6.83
N SER A 225 -13.22 3.45 -8.10
CA SER A 225 -14.29 4.37 -8.43
C SER A 225 -15.62 3.95 -7.80
N HIS A 226 -15.91 2.64 -7.71
CA HIS A 226 -17.15 2.13 -7.14
C HIS A 226 -17.33 2.45 -5.65
N HIS A 227 -16.24 2.74 -4.94
CA HIS A 227 -16.24 3.02 -3.50
C HIS A 227 -16.04 4.50 -3.15
N HIS A 228 -15.73 5.34 -4.14
CA HIS A 228 -15.47 6.76 -3.94
C HIS A 228 -16.68 7.62 -4.27
N THR A 229 -16.83 8.73 -3.54
CA THR A 229 -17.83 9.77 -3.84
C THR A 229 -17.52 10.46 -5.17
N TRP A 230 -18.52 11.13 -5.74
CA TRP A 230 -18.38 11.86 -7.00
C TRP A 230 -17.21 12.86 -6.97
N PHE A 231 -17.04 13.59 -5.86
CA PHE A 231 -15.95 14.55 -5.70
C PHE A 231 -14.58 13.89 -5.72
N VAL A 232 -14.42 12.79 -4.98
CA VAL A 232 -13.16 12.03 -4.94
C VAL A 232 -12.83 11.44 -6.32
N ARG A 233 -13.81 10.92 -7.05
CA ARG A 233 -13.64 10.46 -8.44
C ARG A 233 -13.10 11.56 -9.33
N ARG A 234 -13.68 12.77 -9.23
CA ARG A 234 -13.26 13.90 -10.05
C ARG A 234 -11.84 14.37 -9.72
N ALA A 235 -11.48 14.40 -8.44
CA ALA A 235 -10.13 14.73 -8.00
C ALA A 235 -9.10 13.70 -8.51
N ALA A 236 -9.42 12.41 -8.42
CA ALA A 236 -8.56 11.34 -8.93
C ALA A 236 -8.33 11.45 -10.44
N GLU A 237 -9.40 11.67 -11.23
CA GLU A 237 -9.29 11.85 -12.69
C GLU A 237 -8.34 13.00 -13.08
N LEU A 238 -8.35 14.09 -12.31
CA LEU A 238 -7.46 15.23 -12.51
C LEU A 238 -6.02 14.89 -12.10
N ALA A 239 -5.82 14.15 -11.00
CA ALA A 239 -4.51 13.69 -10.57
C ALA A 239 -3.85 12.77 -11.62
N PHE A 240 -4.63 11.91 -12.29
CA PHE A 240 -4.10 11.02 -13.33
C PHE A 240 -3.54 11.76 -14.55
N ILE A 241 -4.02 12.98 -14.84
CA ILE A 241 -3.45 13.81 -15.93
C ILE A 241 -2.01 14.22 -15.62
N ALA A 242 -1.65 14.29 -14.33
CA ALA A 242 -0.31 14.64 -13.89
C ALA A 242 0.64 13.42 -13.80
N LEU A 243 0.19 12.21 -14.15
CA LEU A 243 1.05 11.03 -14.13
C LEU A 243 2.20 11.17 -15.15
N PRO A 244 3.41 10.74 -14.77
CA PRO A 244 4.56 10.84 -15.66
C PRO A 244 4.46 9.87 -16.84
N GLU A 245 5.23 10.17 -17.88
CA GLU A 245 5.34 9.34 -19.08
C GLU A 245 6.01 8.00 -18.78
N ARG A 246 5.79 7.01 -19.64
CA ARG A 246 6.28 5.63 -19.44
C ARG A 246 7.78 5.53 -19.18
N GLY A 247 8.59 6.36 -19.84
CA GLY A 247 10.04 6.38 -19.62
C GLY A 247 10.45 6.72 -18.18
N PHE A 248 9.58 7.35 -17.40
CA PHE A 248 9.79 7.53 -15.96
C PHE A 248 9.76 6.20 -15.21
N PHE A 249 8.79 5.33 -15.54
CA PHE A 249 8.66 4.01 -14.92
C PHE A 249 9.87 3.12 -15.23
N PHE A 250 10.45 3.22 -16.43
CA PHE A 250 11.70 2.53 -16.76
C PHE A 250 12.81 2.89 -15.77
N ARG A 251 13.03 4.19 -15.53
CA ARG A 251 14.02 4.66 -14.57
C ARG A 251 13.70 4.25 -13.13
N LEU A 252 12.41 4.30 -12.76
CA LEU A 252 11.95 4.01 -11.41
C LEU A 252 12.22 2.55 -11.00
N VAL A 253 12.22 1.61 -11.96
CA VAL A 253 12.57 0.21 -11.70
C VAL A 253 13.92 -0.21 -12.31
N CYS A 254 14.76 0.74 -12.72
CA CYS A 254 16.08 0.49 -13.30
C CYS A 254 16.10 -0.46 -14.51
N VAL A 255 15.16 -0.29 -15.45
CA VAL A 255 15.10 -1.04 -16.71
C VAL A 255 15.26 -0.11 -17.91
N GLN A 256 15.61 -0.67 -19.07
CA GLN A 256 15.91 0.11 -20.28
C GLN A 256 14.76 0.18 -21.27
N ASN A 257 13.87 -0.82 -21.26
CA ASN A 257 12.84 -0.97 -22.29
C ASN A 257 11.53 -1.59 -21.73
N GLN A 258 10.52 -1.68 -22.59
CA GLN A 258 9.20 -2.20 -22.22
C GLN A 258 9.23 -3.70 -21.89
N GLU A 259 10.11 -4.49 -22.53
CA GLU A 259 10.18 -5.93 -22.30
C GLU A 259 10.70 -6.22 -20.89
N GLU A 260 11.79 -5.56 -20.49
CA GLU A 260 12.31 -5.62 -19.13
C GLU A 260 11.30 -5.08 -18.11
N LEU A 261 10.63 -3.96 -18.39
CA LEU A 261 9.56 -3.44 -17.53
C LEU A 261 8.46 -4.48 -17.34
N SER A 262 8.02 -5.12 -18.43
CA SER A 262 6.99 -6.16 -18.40
C SER A 262 7.39 -7.32 -17.48
N VAL A 263 8.64 -7.79 -17.55
CA VAL A 263 9.14 -8.87 -16.68
C VAL A 263 9.09 -8.46 -15.22
N VAL A 264 9.58 -7.27 -14.88
CA VAL A 264 9.60 -6.76 -13.50
C VAL A 264 8.18 -6.58 -12.97
N LEU A 265 7.31 -5.89 -13.72
CA LEU A 265 5.95 -5.60 -13.30
C LEU A 265 5.09 -6.88 -13.21
N THR A 266 5.28 -7.84 -14.11
CA THR A 266 4.57 -9.14 -14.02
C THR A 266 4.90 -9.85 -12.71
N ARG A 267 6.17 -9.81 -12.27
CA ARG A 267 6.55 -10.37 -10.96
C ARG A 267 5.85 -9.67 -9.80
N VAL A 268 5.79 -8.34 -9.83
CA VAL A 268 5.07 -7.55 -8.80
C VAL A 268 3.58 -7.89 -8.81
N VAL A 269 2.95 -7.90 -9.99
CA VAL A 269 1.51 -8.19 -10.17
C VAL A 269 1.15 -9.59 -9.67
N ASN A 270 1.99 -10.59 -9.94
CA ASN A 270 1.76 -11.95 -9.45
C ASN A 270 1.84 -12.01 -7.91
N ALA A 271 2.85 -11.36 -7.31
CA ALA A 271 3.01 -11.31 -5.86
C ALA A 271 1.84 -10.59 -5.18
N ILE A 272 1.41 -9.44 -5.72
CA ILE A 272 0.22 -8.72 -5.26
C ILE A 272 -1.04 -9.58 -5.45
N GLY A 273 -1.15 -10.28 -6.58
CA GLY A 273 -2.30 -11.13 -6.89
C GLY A 273 -2.54 -12.21 -5.84
N GLU A 274 -1.49 -12.93 -5.44
CA GLU A 274 -1.61 -13.94 -4.39
C GLU A 274 -2.03 -13.36 -3.03
N ILE A 275 -1.47 -12.22 -2.64
CA ILE A 275 -1.86 -11.53 -1.39
C ILE A 275 -3.32 -11.08 -1.46
N TYR A 276 -3.71 -10.50 -2.59
CA TYR A 276 -5.07 -10.04 -2.83
C TYR A 276 -6.05 -11.21 -2.72
N ASP A 277 -5.79 -12.33 -3.40
CA ASP A 277 -6.71 -13.48 -3.41
C ASP A 277 -6.87 -14.08 -2.00
N ARG A 278 -5.78 -14.18 -1.22
CA ARG A 278 -5.83 -14.67 0.17
C ARG A 278 -6.60 -13.72 1.09
N THR A 279 -6.34 -12.41 0.98
CA THR A 279 -7.01 -11.38 1.77
C THR A 279 -8.50 -11.30 1.41
N GLN A 280 -8.81 -11.35 0.11
CA GLN A 280 -10.18 -11.37 -0.41
C GLN A 280 -10.95 -12.56 0.18
N LYS A 281 -10.37 -13.76 0.12
CA LYS A 281 -10.97 -14.96 0.68
C LYS A 281 -11.21 -14.84 2.19
N ALA A 282 -10.23 -14.36 2.95
CA ALA A 282 -10.36 -14.18 4.40
C ALA A 282 -11.46 -13.17 4.77
N LEU A 283 -11.60 -12.07 4.02
CA LEU A 283 -12.67 -11.09 4.23
C LEU A 283 -14.05 -11.66 3.83
N GLU A 284 -14.12 -12.39 2.71
CA GLU A 284 -15.35 -13.00 2.20
C GLU A 284 -15.90 -14.08 3.15
N GLU A 285 -15.04 -14.97 3.65
CA GLU A 285 -15.38 -16.02 4.62
C GLU A 285 -16.03 -15.45 5.90
N ASN A 286 -15.79 -14.17 6.20
CA ASN A 286 -16.30 -13.48 7.39
C ASN A 286 -17.33 -12.38 7.07
N GLY A 287 -17.82 -12.28 5.82
CA GLY A 287 -18.83 -11.29 5.42
C GLY A 287 -18.34 -9.83 5.46
N MET A 288 -17.03 -9.59 5.35
CA MET A 288 -16.40 -8.29 5.60
C MET A 288 -16.12 -7.47 4.33
N LEU A 289 -16.60 -7.90 3.15
CA LEU A 289 -16.33 -7.18 1.89
C LEU A 289 -17.03 -5.82 1.79
N ASP A 290 -18.05 -5.60 2.62
CA ASP A 290 -18.90 -4.41 2.62
C ASP A 290 -18.89 -3.63 3.94
N LEU A 291 -17.85 -3.81 4.78
CA LEU A 291 -17.75 -3.06 6.04
C LEU A 291 -17.87 -1.53 5.79
N PRO A 292 -18.77 -0.82 6.50
CA PRO A 292 -19.16 0.58 6.25
C PRO A 292 -18.01 1.56 6.45
#